data_AF-A0A520BS34-F1
#
_entry.id   AF-A0A520BS34-F1
#
_cell.length_a   1.000
_cell.length_b   1.000
_cell.length_c   1.000
_cell.angle_alpha   90.00
_cell.angle_beta   90.00
_cell.angle_gamma   90.00
#
_symmetry.space_group_name_H-M   'P 1'
#
loop_
_entity.id
_entity.type
_entity.pdbx_description
1 polymer ?
#
loop_
_entity_poly.entity_id
_entity_poly.type
_entity_poly.pdbx_seq_one_letter_code
_entity_poly.pdbx_strand_id
1 'polypeptide(L)' 'MLSIIHSLPDHVFGVKAQGEVNATDLKEVLLPGLERLTANYGEI' A
#
# COMPACT_ATOMS: atom_id res chain seq x y z
N MET A 1 -9.08 -4.60 7.45
CA MET A 1 -8.18 -3.56 7.94
C MET A 1 -6.81 -3.73 7.31
N LEU A 2 -6.36 -2.73 6.56
CA LEU A 2 -5.01 -2.68 5.99
C LEU A 2 -4.12 -1.71 6.78
N SER A 3 -2.87 -2.09 7.01
CA SER A 3 -1.86 -1.23 7.64
C SER A 3 -0.57 -1.25 6.83
N ILE A 4 0.07 -0.09 6.67
CA ILE A 4 1.30 0.04 5.87
C ILE A 4 2.50 -0.47 6.69
N ILE A 5 3.41 -1.18 6.03
CA ILE A 5 4.67 -1.65 6.61
C ILE A 5 5.77 -0.65 6.24
N HIS A 6 6.30 0.07 7.23
CA HIS A 6 7.27 1.15 7.00
C HIS A 6 8.74 0.71 6.95
N SER A 7 9.06 -0.55 7.26
CA SER A 7 10.43 -1.08 7.27
C SER A 7 10.72 -1.90 6.01
N LEU A 8 10.42 -1.33 4.85
CA LEU A 8 10.68 -1.94 3.54
C LEU A 8 11.56 -1.02 2.70
N PRO A 9 12.29 -1.55 1.71
CA PRO A 9 13.01 -0.73 0.75
C PRO A 9 12.06 0.29 0.11
N ASP A 10 12.56 1.49 -0.21
CA ASP A 10 11.73 2.61 -0.66
C ASP A 10 10.92 2.31 -1.95
N HIS A 11 11.38 1.37 -2.77
CA HIS A 11 10.71 0.87 -3.97
C HIS A 11 9.74 -0.29 -3.72
N VAL A 12 9.43 -0.61 -2.45
CA VAL A 12 8.51 -1.71 -2.09
C VAL A 12 7.40 -1.16 -1.20
N PHE A 13 6.16 -1.23 -1.69
CA PHE A 13 4.98 -0.91 -0.91
C PHE A 13 4.38 -2.18 -0.32
N GLY A 14 4.64 -2.43 0.96
CA GLY A 14 4.06 -3.54 1.68
C GLY A 14 2.92 -3.14 2.59
N VAL A 15 1.86 -3.94 2.56
CA VAL A 15 0.72 -3.81 3.46
C VAL A 15 0.51 -5.09 4.26
N LYS A 16 0.13 -4.93 5.52
CA LYS A 16 -0.31 -6.02 6.37
C LYS A 16 -1.83 -6.02 6.44
N ALA A 17 -2.44 -7.10 5.97
CA ALA A 17 -3.85 -7.37 6.19
C ALA A 17 -4.07 -7.98 7.58
N GLN A 18 -5.01 -7.43 8.34
CA GLN A 18 -5.49 -8.04 9.58
C GLN A 18 -7.02 -8.06 9.60
N GLY A 19 -7.57 -9.22 9.96
CA GLY A 19 -9.02 -9.44 9.97
C GLY A 19 -9.63 -9.31 8.57
N GLU A 20 -10.87 -8.85 8.51
CA GLU A 20 -11.60 -8.68 7.26
C GLU A 20 -11.13 -7.42 6.52
N VAL A 21 -10.64 -7.59 5.29
CA VAL A 21 -10.25 -6.49 4.40
C VAL A 21 -11.42 -6.16 3.50
N ASN A 22 -11.87 -4.92 3.52
CA ASN A 22 -13.00 -4.47 2.72
C ASN A 22 -12.56 -3.58 1.55
N ALA A 23 -13.50 -3.29 0.64
CA ALA A 23 -13.21 -2.46 -0.53
C ALA A 23 -12.71 -1.05 -0.16
N THR A 24 -13.10 -0.54 1.02
CA THR A 24 -12.65 0.74 1.55
C THR A 24 -11.18 0.71 1.90
N ASP A 25 -10.71 -0.32 2.61
CA ASP A 25 -9.29 -0.50 2.94
C ASP A 25 -8.41 -0.47 1.67
N LEU A 26 -8.86 -1.12 0.59
CA LEU A 26 -8.13 -1.13 -0.68
C LEU A 26 -8.06 0.26 -1.30
N LYS A 27 -9.18 0.98 -1.31
CA LYS A 27 -9.25 2.32 -1.93
C LYS A 27 -8.50 3.38 -1.14
N GLU A 28 -8.53 3.31 0.19
CA GLU A 28 -7.98 4.34 1.05
C GLU A 28 -6.52 4.09 1.44
N VAL A 29 -6.07 2.83 1.45
CA VAL A 29 -4.71 2.46 1.88
C VAL A 29 -3.89 1.92 0.72
N LEU A 30 -4.44 0.98 -0.05
CA LEU A 30 -3.67 0.27 -1.07
C LEU A 30 -3.40 1.15 -2.31
N LEU A 31 -4.45 1.72 -2.90
CA LEU A 31 -4.33 2.53 -4.12
C LEU A 31 -3.42 3.76 -3.93
N PRO A 32 -3.57 4.58 -2.87
CA PRO A 32 -2.73 5.77 -2.71
C PRO A 32 -1.27 5.41 -2.42
N GLY A 33 -1.03 4.26 -1.78
CA GLY A 33 0.31 3.75 -1.53
C GLY A 33 1.01 3.29 -2.82
N LEU A 34 0.29 2.61 -3.70
CA LEU A 34 0.79 2.23 -5.02
C LEU A 34 1.02 3.46 -5.91
N GLU A 35 0.09 4.43 -5.94
CA GLU A 35 0.27 5.67 -6.71
C GLU A 35 1.51 6.45 -6.28
N ARG A 36 1.81 6.53 -4.98
CA ARG A 36 3.06 7.13 -4.49
C ARG A 36 4.29 6.39 -4.99
N LEU A 37 4.21 5.06 -5.07
CA LEU A 37 5.32 4.24 -5.53
C LEU A 37 5.53 4.41 -7.04
N THR A 38 4.46 4.37 -7.83
CA THR A 38 4.51 4.67 -9.27
C THR A 38 4.99 6.09 -9.54
N ALA A 39 4.58 7.08 -8.73
CA ALA A 39 5.02 8.46 -8.90
C ALA A 39 6.53 8.64 -8.64
N ASN A 40 7.09 7.88 -7.70
CA ASN A 40 8.50 7.97 -7.32
C ASN A 40 9.41 7.09 -8.17
N TYR A 41 8.94 5.93 -8.64
CA TYR A 41 9.75 4.91 -9.32
C TYR A 41 9.33 4.63 -10.76
N GLY A 42 8.20 5.16 -11.23
CA GLY A 42 7.70 5.04 -12.60
C GLY A 42 7.02 3.71 -12.92
N GLU A 43 7.10 2.71 -12.04
CA GLU A 43 6.65 1.33 -12.29
C GLU A 43 6.04 0.72 -11.00
N ILE A 44 5.21 -0.33 -11.14
CA ILE A 44 4.56 -1.07 -10.04
C ILE A 44 4.90 -2.54 -10.14
#